data_AF-A0A2E4WA87-F1
#
_entry.id   AF-A0A2E4WA87-F1
#
_cell.length_a   1.000
_cell.length_b   1.000
_cell.length_c   1.000
_cell.angle_alpha   90.00
_cell.angle_beta   90.00
_cell.angle_gamma   90.00
#
_symmetry.space_group_name_H-M   'P 1'
#
loop_
_entity.id
_entity.type
_entity.pdbx_description
1 polymer ?
#
loop_
_entity_poly.entity_id
_entity_poly.type
_entity_poly.pdbx_seq_one_letter_code
_entity_poly.pdbx_strand_id
1 'polypeptide(L)'
;MPRLSLWRQEKSNDYNFFDSNIREQFEVGGTAFLVHKYLGPEQVGEQNDPTQPNYHAQDGASEITIQDMLLMENRDRKYDPDIYELRGLYNVSDNDFDLSQFGFFLTADNLFVSFHINDMIAKLGRKLMSGDVLELPHLRDDTLLNENLNGINKFYVVEDANRASEGFSQSWWPHIWRVKVGPMNDTQEFQDIMETDTDVLSTYSSEIEISDVIIEAAEQENKGYLDTSHLFNYDSISPAHGTQFPANPTEGDFFVRTDFTPNRLYKRVGTLWTYTADFNPNDDTWESRTFSQRRFTNNPDTLSMPGEDIKSKQGLSSVIKPKSDV
;
A
#
# COMPACT_ATOMS: atom_id res chain seq x y z
N MET A 1 -15.71 64.56 6.72
CA MET A 1 -16.48 63.32 6.97
C MET A 1 -15.52 62.28 7.49
N PRO A 2 -15.74 61.69 8.68
CA PRO A 2 -14.92 60.58 9.11
C PRO A 2 -15.19 59.40 8.16
N ARG A 3 -14.16 58.94 7.46
CA ARG A 3 -14.23 57.76 6.59
C ARG A 3 -14.18 56.54 7.51
N LEU A 4 -15.34 56.11 8.02
CA LEU A 4 -15.49 54.82 8.69
C LEU A 4 -15.31 53.72 7.63
N SER A 5 -14.06 53.34 7.38
CA SER A 5 -13.73 52.10 6.68
C SER A 5 -13.72 50.98 7.71
N LEU A 6 -14.57 49.97 7.54
CA LEU A 6 -14.52 48.75 8.36
C LEU A 6 -13.32 47.89 7.99
N TRP A 7 -12.89 47.94 6.72
CA TRP A 7 -11.66 47.32 6.28
C TRP A 7 -10.44 48.02 6.87
N ARG A 8 -9.51 47.22 7.40
CA ARG A 8 -8.21 47.67 7.93
C ARG A 8 -7.08 46.83 7.35
N GLN A 9 -5.98 47.50 6.98
CA GLN A 9 -4.76 46.86 6.46
C GLN A 9 -3.98 46.07 7.51
N GLU A 10 -4.15 46.40 8.79
CA GLU A 10 -3.39 45.81 9.89
C GLU A 10 -4.31 45.04 10.84
N LYS A 11 -3.76 43.99 11.46
CA LYS A 11 -4.43 43.22 12.52
C LYS A 11 -4.47 44.04 13.81
N SER A 12 -5.51 44.86 13.95
CA SER A 12 -5.76 45.66 15.16
C SER A 12 -6.43 44.84 16.28
N ASN A 13 -6.66 45.45 17.45
CA ASN A 13 -7.33 44.78 18.57
C ASN A 13 -8.70 44.18 18.22
N ASP A 14 -9.41 44.77 17.26
CA ASP A 14 -10.70 44.25 16.77
C ASP A 14 -10.53 42.85 16.15
N TYR A 15 -9.42 42.60 15.43
CA TYR A 15 -9.09 41.27 14.89
C TYR A 15 -8.92 40.25 16.02
N ASN A 16 -8.15 40.58 17.06
CA ASN A 16 -7.90 39.68 18.19
C ASN A 16 -9.19 39.38 18.97
N PHE A 17 -10.09 40.36 19.07
CA PHE A 17 -11.40 40.16 19.69
C PHE A 17 -12.25 39.15 18.91
N PHE A 18 -12.40 39.32 17.59
CA PHE A 18 -13.12 38.36 16.76
C PHE A 18 -12.46 36.98 16.79
N ASP A 19 -11.13 36.94 16.70
CA ASP A 19 -10.35 35.71 16.73
C ASP A 19 -10.57 34.92 18.03
N SER A 20 -10.54 35.58 19.19
CA SER A 20 -10.76 34.92 20.47
C SER A 20 -12.17 34.33 20.59
N ASN A 21 -13.19 35.06 20.15
CA ASN A 21 -14.57 34.57 20.21
C ASN A 21 -14.79 33.40 19.25
N ILE A 22 -14.22 33.46 18.05
CA ILE A 22 -14.29 32.38 17.07
C ILE A 22 -13.52 31.16 17.59
N ARG A 23 -12.31 31.35 18.15
CA ARG A 23 -11.52 30.28 18.77
C ARG A 23 -12.31 29.53 19.84
N GLU A 24 -13.03 30.25 20.71
CA GLU A 24 -13.87 29.64 21.75
C GLU A 24 -14.98 28.75 21.17
N GLN A 25 -15.58 29.14 20.04
CA GLN A 25 -16.56 28.31 19.34
C GLN A 25 -15.97 26.95 18.92
N PHE A 26 -14.74 26.93 18.39
CA PHE A 26 -14.06 25.69 18.02
C PHE A 26 -13.61 24.88 19.23
N GLU A 27 -13.14 25.55 20.29
CA GLU A 27 -12.66 24.89 21.51
C GLU A 27 -13.80 24.19 22.27
N VAL A 28 -14.97 24.81 22.35
CA VAL A 28 -16.14 24.28 23.07
C VAL A 28 -17.01 23.39 22.18
N GLY A 29 -17.24 23.78 20.93
CA GLY A 29 -18.16 23.10 20.02
C GLY A 29 -17.50 22.09 19.07
N GLY A 30 -16.18 22.13 18.92
CA GLY A 30 -15.45 21.28 17.99
C GLY A 30 -15.14 19.89 18.52
N THR A 31 -15.13 18.91 17.61
CA THR A 31 -14.63 17.56 17.90
C THR A 31 -13.10 17.54 17.82
N ALA A 32 -12.49 16.58 18.51
CA ALA A 32 -11.05 16.37 18.42
C ALA A 32 -10.68 15.71 17.08
N PHE A 33 -9.63 16.21 16.45
CA PHE A 33 -8.98 15.63 15.28
C PHE A 33 -7.52 15.42 15.65
N LEU A 34 -7.05 14.19 15.47
CA LEU A 34 -5.64 13.86 15.62
C LEU A 34 -4.97 14.04 14.26
N VAL A 35 -3.92 14.85 14.22
CA VAL A 35 -3.25 15.24 12.97
C VAL A 35 -1.90 14.58 12.90
N HIS A 36 -1.70 13.81 11.84
CA HIS A 36 -0.39 13.34 11.40
C HIS A 36 0.15 14.35 10.40
N LYS A 37 1.17 15.11 10.84
CA LYS A 37 1.76 16.21 10.09
C LYS A 37 2.70 15.67 9.03
N TYR A 38 2.44 15.98 7.76
CA TYR A 38 3.35 15.63 6.67
C TYR A 38 4.63 16.47 6.72
N LEU A 39 5.79 15.82 6.66
CA LEU A 39 7.10 16.47 6.68
C LEU A 39 7.75 16.54 5.29
N GLY A 40 7.40 15.62 4.39
CA GLY A 40 7.98 15.51 3.05
C GLY A 40 8.07 14.07 2.57
N PRO A 41 8.60 13.84 1.35
CA PRO A 41 8.90 12.48 0.89
C PRO A 41 10.01 11.86 1.73
N GLU A 42 9.96 10.54 1.89
CA GLU A 42 11.00 9.79 2.58
C GLU A 42 12.32 9.89 1.81
N GLN A 43 13.40 10.16 2.53
CA GLN A 43 14.73 10.22 1.96
C GLN A 43 15.27 8.80 1.82
N VAL A 44 15.04 8.19 0.66
CA VAL A 44 15.85 7.06 0.22
C VAL A 44 17.27 7.61 0.07
N GLY A 45 18.23 7.11 0.87
CA GLY A 45 19.58 7.67 0.96
C GLY A 45 20.33 7.73 -0.37
N GLU A 46 21.62 8.13 -0.35
CA GLU A 46 22.44 8.26 -1.56
C GLU A 46 22.57 6.92 -2.32
N GLN A 47 21.61 6.63 -3.20
CA GLN A 47 21.64 5.49 -4.09
C GLN A 47 22.44 5.86 -5.33
N ASN A 48 23.43 5.02 -5.64
CA ASN A 48 24.20 5.11 -6.89
C ASN A 48 23.39 4.65 -8.13
N ASP A 49 22.06 4.66 -8.04
CA ASP A 49 21.14 4.27 -9.10
C ASP A 49 20.59 5.53 -9.81
N PRO A 50 21.00 5.81 -11.07
CA PRO A 50 20.52 6.97 -11.82
C PRO A 50 19.03 6.94 -12.15
N THR A 51 18.34 5.82 -11.93
CA THR A 51 16.90 5.66 -12.19
C THR A 51 16.04 6.07 -11.00
N GLN A 52 16.65 6.27 -9.82
CA GLN A 52 15.96 6.72 -8.62
C GLN A 52 16.36 8.15 -8.28
N PRO A 53 15.42 8.97 -7.84
CA PRO A 53 15.66 10.38 -7.56
C PRO A 53 16.51 10.59 -6.30
N ASN A 54 17.60 11.34 -6.44
CA ASN A 54 18.49 11.68 -5.33
C ASN A 54 18.12 13.06 -4.75
N TYR A 55 17.25 13.09 -3.74
CA TYR A 55 16.86 14.33 -3.02
C TYR A 55 17.92 14.84 -2.05
N HIS A 56 19.06 14.16 -1.94
CA HIS A 56 20.17 14.57 -1.08
C HIS A 56 21.00 15.73 -1.68
N ALA A 57 20.85 15.99 -2.99
CA ALA A 57 21.68 16.93 -3.74
C ALA A 57 21.21 18.39 -3.72
N GLN A 58 19.99 18.66 -3.27
CA GLN A 58 19.50 20.02 -3.03
C GLN A 58 18.90 20.07 -1.63
N ASP A 59 19.48 20.93 -0.79
CA ASP A 59 19.06 21.25 0.57
C ASP A 59 17.52 21.19 0.77
N GLY A 60 17.01 20.07 1.28
CA GLY A 60 15.66 19.93 1.83
C GLY A 60 14.57 19.43 0.88
N ALA A 61 14.35 18.11 0.86
CA ALA A 61 12.99 17.58 0.76
C ALA A 61 12.15 18.28 1.85
N SER A 62 11.20 19.11 1.43
CA SER A 62 10.41 19.98 2.31
C SER A 62 8.93 19.70 2.09
N GLU A 63 8.08 20.27 2.94
CA GLU A 63 6.64 20.01 2.92
C GLU A 63 5.98 20.40 1.58
N ILE A 64 6.64 21.24 0.77
CA ILE A 64 6.14 21.72 -0.53
C ILE A 64 6.47 20.80 -1.70
N THR A 65 7.37 19.84 -1.55
CA THR A 65 7.71 18.85 -2.59
C THR A 65 6.66 17.74 -2.60
N ILE A 66 5.43 18.10 -2.96
CA ILE A 66 4.35 17.16 -3.25
C ILE A 66 4.47 16.74 -4.72
N GLN A 67 4.44 15.43 -4.93
CA GLN A 67 4.80 14.74 -6.15
C GLN A 67 3.80 14.89 -7.31
N ASP A 68 4.30 14.72 -8.54
CA ASP A 68 3.52 14.54 -9.77
C ASP A 68 2.81 13.17 -9.81
N MET A 69 1.47 13.22 -9.87
CA MET A 69 0.56 12.06 -10.00
C MET A 69 0.84 11.20 -11.24
N LEU A 70 1.58 11.72 -12.23
CA LEU A 70 1.85 11.01 -13.49
C LEU A 70 3.12 10.16 -13.45
N LEU A 71 4.12 10.51 -12.63
CA LEU A 71 5.46 9.92 -12.71
C LEU A 71 5.88 9.10 -11.50
N MET A 72 5.07 9.05 -10.43
CA MET A 72 5.21 8.10 -9.31
C MET A 72 6.63 8.00 -8.66
N GLU A 73 7.48 9.02 -8.86
CA GLU A 73 8.87 9.16 -8.40
C GLU A 73 9.11 9.27 -6.86
N ASN A 74 8.14 9.74 -6.07
CA ASN A 74 8.18 9.98 -4.61
C ASN A 74 7.04 9.31 -3.84
N ARG A 75 6.90 7.99 -4.00
CA ARG A 75 5.77 7.26 -3.42
C ARG A 75 5.76 7.26 -1.88
N ASP A 76 6.91 7.30 -1.22
CA ASP A 76 6.97 7.10 0.23
C ASP A 76 6.88 8.48 0.95
N ARG A 77 5.86 8.67 1.79
CA ARG A 77 5.67 9.92 2.57
C ARG A 77 6.12 9.72 4.00
N LYS A 78 6.71 10.78 4.56
CA LYS A 78 7.15 10.81 5.95
C LYS A 78 6.28 11.74 6.80
N TYR A 79 5.89 11.25 7.97
CA TYR A 79 5.10 12.00 8.94
C TYR A 79 5.91 12.34 10.18
N ASP A 80 5.44 13.35 10.92
CA ASP A 80 5.95 13.67 12.24
C ASP A 80 5.51 12.57 13.22
N PRO A 81 6.41 11.97 14.02
CA PRO A 81 6.03 10.98 15.03
C PRO A 81 5.13 11.57 16.12
N ASP A 82 5.17 12.89 16.35
CA ASP A 82 4.30 13.55 17.32
C ASP A 82 2.90 13.80 16.72
N ILE A 83 1.87 13.34 17.43
CA ILE A 83 0.46 13.52 17.04
C ILE A 83 -0.08 14.83 17.62
N TYR A 84 -0.65 15.69 16.78
CA TYR A 84 -1.19 16.99 17.19
C TYR A 84 -2.71 16.95 17.30
N GLU A 85 -3.27 17.44 18.41
CA GLU A 85 -4.73 17.53 18.59
C GLU A 85 -5.27 18.92 18.17
N LEU A 86 -6.10 18.94 17.14
CA LEU A 86 -6.85 20.11 16.70
C LEU A 86 -8.34 19.96 16.98
N ARG A 87 -9.02 21.08 17.21
CA ARG A 87 -10.49 21.12 17.36
C ARG A 87 -11.12 21.64 16.09
N GLY A 88 -11.98 20.82 15.50
CA GLY A 88 -12.59 21.07 14.20
C GLY A 88 -14.11 20.91 14.23
N LEU A 89 -14.78 21.55 13.28
CA LEU A 89 -16.22 21.46 13.06
C LEU A 89 -16.45 20.93 11.66
N TYR A 90 -17.32 19.95 11.50
CA TYR A 90 -17.76 19.47 10.19
C TYR A 90 -19.25 19.15 10.22
N ASN A 91 -19.90 19.21 9.06
CA ASN A 91 -21.30 18.81 8.94
C ASN A 91 -21.36 17.34 8.54
N VAL A 92 -22.10 16.54 9.29
CA VAL A 92 -22.48 15.19 8.89
C VAL A 92 -23.70 15.34 7.97
N SER A 93 -23.54 15.00 6.70
CA SER A 93 -24.65 14.98 5.73
C SER A 93 -24.77 13.59 5.12
N ASP A 94 -25.95 13.00 5.23
CA ASP A 94 -26.28 11.74 4.55
C ASP A 94 -26.65 12.07 3.10
N ASN A 95 -25.73 11.82 2.16
CA ASN A 95 -26.04 11.92 0.74
C ASN A 95 -26.75 10.63 0.30
N ASP A 96 -28.04 10.71 -0.02
CA ASP A 96 -28.84 9.61 -0.57
C ASP A 96 -28.56 9.47 -2.08
N PHE A 97 -28.01 8.33 -2.49
CA PHE A 97 -27.62 8.08 -3.88
C PHE A 97 -28.80 7.55 -4.70
N ASP A 98 -29.37 8.39 -5.57
CA ASP A 98 -30.31 7.93 -6.59
C ASP A 98 -29.55 7.31 -7.77
N LEU A 99 -29.51 5.98 -7.79
CA LEU A 99 -28.84 5.16 -8.82
C LEU A 99 -29.60 5.10 -10.16
N SER A 100 -30.74 5.81 -10.31
CA SER A 100 -31.53 5.78 -11.55
C SER A 100 -30.95 6.64 -12.68
N GLN A 101 -30.00 7.52 -12.38
CA GLN A 101 -29.37 8.40 -13.37
C GLN A 101 -28.04 7.83 -13.87
N PHE A 102 -28.08 7.14 -15.02
CA PHE A 102 -26.88 6.70 -15.73
C PHE A 102 -25.98 7.91 -16.07
N GLY A 103 -24.78 7.96 -15.49
CA GLY A 103 -23.77 8.98 -15.76
C GLY A 103 -23.32 9.81 -14.55
N PHE A 104 -23.81 9.53 -13.34
CA PHE A 104 -23.32 10.19 -12.14
C PHE A 104 -22.09 9.46 -11.58
N PHE A 105 -20.95 10.14 -11.59
CA PHE A 105 -19.71 9.66 -10.99
C PHE A 105 -19.87 9.57 -9.46
N LEU A 106 -19.38 8.48 -8.87
CA LEU A 106 -19.25 8.31 -7.43
C LEU A 106 -18.39 9.45 -6.89
N THR A 107 -19.01 10.40 -6.20
CA THR A 107 -18.25 11.30 -5.34
C THR A 107 -17.84 10.46 -4.14
N ALA A 108 -16.54 10.23 -4.01
CA ALA A 108 -15.96 9.69 -2.77
C ALA A 108 -16.48 10.50 -1.58
N ASP A 109 -16.60 9.84 -0.43
CA ASP A 109 -17.11 10.34 0.86
C ASP A 109 -16.24 11.50 1.38
N ASN A 110 -16.32 12.65 0.70
CA ASN A 110 -15.47 13.80 0.92
C ASN A 110 -16.11 14.68 1.99
N LEU A 111 -15.36 14.91 3.06
CA LEU A 111 -15.79 15.72 4.19
C LEU A 111 -15.15 17.11 4.12
N PHE A 112 -15.94 18.13 4.44
CA PHE A 112 -15.43 19.50 4.65
C PHE A 112 -15.32 19.79 6.13
N VAL A 113 -14.09 19.99 6.61
CA VAL A 113 -13.81 20.30 8.01
C VAL A 113 -13.29 21.72 8.13
N SER A 114 -13.82 22.48 9.07
CA SER A 114 -13.39 23.83 9.40
C SER A 114 -12.56 23.83 10.69
N PHE A 115 -11.45 24.56 10.68
CA PHE A 115 -10.51 24.73 11.80
C PHE A 115 -10.22 26.21 12.04
N HIS A 116 -9.83 26.55 13.27
CA HIS A 116 -9.38 27.90 13.60
C HIS A 116 -7.93 28.14 13.15
N ILE A 117 -7.66 29.22 12.41
CA ILE A 117 -6.35 29.48 11.79
C ILE A 117 -5.25 29.68 12.83
N ASN A 118 -5.44 30.58 13.81
CA ASN A 118 -4.36 30.90 14.75
C ASN A 118 -4.08 29.77 15.74
N ASP A 119 -5.10 28.95 16.08
CA ASP A 119 -4.90 27.77 16.94
C ASP A 119 -4.08 26.70 16.21
N MET A 120 -4.44 26.45 14.94
CA MET A 120 -3.70 25.53 14.07
C MET A 120 -2.24 25.98 13.91
N ILE A 121 -1.98 27.26 13.67
CA ILE A 121 -0.60 27.78 13.56
C ILE A 121 0.13 27.66 14.90
N ALA A 122 -0.52 27.90 16.03
CA ALA A 122 0.10 27.81 17.35
C ALA A 122 0.50 26.36 17.72
N LYS A 123 -0.32 25.38 17.36
CA LYS A 123 -0.08 23.96 17.68
C LYS A 123 0.81 23.24 16.67
N LEU A 124 0.55 23.43 15.37
CA LEU A 124 1.21 22.69 14.29
C LEU A 124 2.40 23.46 13.68
N GLY A 125 2.51 24.76 13.95
CA GLY A 125 3.51 25.67 13.38
C GLY A 125 3.23 26.11 11.94
N ARG A 126 2.25 25.50 11.27
CA ARG A 126 1.79 25.86 9.93
C ARG A 126 0.29 25.58 9.78
N LYS A 127 -0.28 25.94 8.63
CA LYS A 127 -1.65 25.53 8.29
C LYS A 127 -1.63 24.11 7.74
N LEU A 128 -2.76 23.42 7.90
CA LEU A 128 -3.01 22.16 7.23
C LEU A 128 -2.95 22.37 5.72
N MET A 129 -2.28 21.43 5.05
CA MET A 129 -2.07 21.42 3.62
C MET A 129 -2.39 20.04 3.03
N SER A 130 -2.42 19.96 1.71
CA SER A 130 -2.61 18.69 1.03
C SER A 130 -1.55 17.68 1.47
N GLY A 131 -1.99 16.46 1.79
CA GLY A 131 -1.14 15.36 2.25
C GLY A 131 -1.04 15.16 3.76
N ASP A 132 -1.49 16.13 4.58
CA ASP A 132 -1.70 15.89 6.02
C ASP A 132 -2.82 14.85 6.22
N VAL A 133 -2.71 14.01 7.25
CA VAL A 133 -3.70 12.97 7.56
C VAL A 133 -4.39 13.28 8.87
N LEU A 134 -5.71 13.14 8.88
CA LEU A 134 -6.58 13.33 10.03
C LEU A 134 -7.15 11.99 10.49
N GLU A 135 -6.95 11.66 11.75
CA GLU A 135 -7.67 10.61 12.46
C GLU A 135 -8.85 11.23 13.21
N LEU A 136 -10.02 10.59 13.13
CA LEU A 136 -11.25 11.00 13.81
C LEU A 136 -11.60 9.98 14.91
N PRO A 137 -11.17 10.20 16.18
CA PRO A 137 -11.38 9.25 17.27
C PRO A 137 -12.86 8.98 17.58
N HIS A 138 -13.74 9.95 17.33
CA HIS A 138 -15.17 9.83 17.60
C HIS A 138 -15.94 9.05 16.50
N LEU A 139 -15.31 8.76 15.36
CA LEU A 139 -15.86 7.88 14.32
C LEU A 139 -15.34 6.45 14.41
N ARG A 140 -14.59 6.14 15.46
CA ARG A 140 -14.11 4.79 15.75
C ARG A 140 -15.29 3.85 15.97
N ASP A 141 -15.31 2.74 15.24
CA ASP A 141 -16.34 1.71 15.40
C ASP A 141 -15.89 0.72 16.49
N ASP A 142 -16.59 0.72 17.62
CA ASP A 142 -16.37 -0.20 18.75
C ASP A 142 -17.27 -1.45 18.68
N THR A 143 -18.20 -1.51 17.72
CA THR A 143 -19.20 -2.58 17.57
C THR A 143 -18.82 -3.63 16.53
N LEU A 144 -17.55 -4.01 16.50
CA LEU A 144 -17.05 -5.03 15.58
C LEU A 144 -17.73 -6.39 15.83
N LEU A 145 -17.87 -7.19 14.77
CA LEU A 145 -18.47 -8.54 14.84
C LEU A 145 -17.68 -9.51 15.74
N ASN A 146 -16.40 -9.21 15.96
CA ASN A 146 -15.52 -9.95 16.87
C ASN A 146 -15.21 -9.07 18.09
N GLU A 147 -15.77 -9.42 19.23
CA GLU A 147 -15.63 -8.71 20.52
C GLU A 147 -14.17 -8.62 21.02
N ASN A 148 -13.27 -9.47 20.51
CA ASN A 148 -11.86 -9.47 20.90
C ASN A 148 -10.98 -8.50 20.09
N LEU A 149 -11.52 -7.88 19.03
CA LEU A 149 -10.78 -6.93 18.21
C LEU A 149 -11.02 -5.51 18.69
N ASN A 150 -9.95 -4.71 18.74
CA ASN A 150 -10.05 -3.30 19.06
C ASN A 150 -10.77 -2.55 17.94
N GLY A 151 -11.55 -1.53 18.32
CA GLY A 151 -12.28 -0.71 17.35
C GLY A 151 -11.34 -0.05 16.33
N ILE A 152 -11.77 0.02 15.08
CA ILE A 152 -10.94 0.48 13.96
C ILE A 152 -11.02 2.02 13.85
N ASN A 153 -9.87 2.66 13.81
CA ASN A 153 -9.74 4.10 13.60
C ASN A 153 -9.95 4.47 12.13
N LYS A 154 -10.61 5.61 11.88
CA LYS A 154 -10.83 6.13 10.51
C LYS A 154 -9.87 7.25 10.20
N PHE A 155 -9.17 7.11 9.08
CA PHE A 155 -8.20 8.07 8.57
C PHE A 155 -8.73 8.78 7.31
N TYR A 156 -8.48 10.09 7.25
CA TYR A 156 -8.83 10.95 6.12
C TYR A 156 -7.61 11.75 5.68
N VAL A 157 -7.37 11.84 4.38
CA VAL A 157 -6.28 12.63 3.80
C VAL A 157 -6.81 13.99 3.41
N VAL A 158 -6.07 15.05 3.75
CA VAL A 158 -6.36 16.39 3.26
C VAL A 158 -6.04 16.46 1.76
N GLU A 159 -7.05 16.71 0.94
CA GLU A 159 -6.88 16.88 -0.51
C GLU A 159 -6.58 18.34 -0.85
N ASP A 160 -7.38 19.26 -0.29
CA ASP A 160 -7.28 20.70 -0.56
C ASP A 160 -7.66 21.51 0.69
N ALA A 161 -7.17 22.75 0.75
CA ALA A 161 -7.32 23.61 1.89
C ALA A 161 -7.47 25.08 1.47
N ASN A 162 -8.59 25.70 1.87
CA ASN A 162 -8.95 27.05 1.47
C ASN A 162 -9.50 27.88 2.64
N ARG A 163 -9.53 29.20 2.49
CA ARG A 163 -10.18 30.09 3.47
C ARG A 163 -11.69 29.90 3.39
N ALA A 164 -12.34 29.62 4.52
CA ALA A 164 -13.78 29.45 4.54
C ALA A 164 -14.49 30.79 4.24
N SER A 165 -15.54 30.75 3.41
CA SER A 165 -16.34 31.95 3.10
C SER A 165 -17.03 32.55 4.33
N GLU A 166 -17.41 31.71 5.30
CA GLU A 166 -18.00 32.14 6.58
C GLU A 166 -16.94 32.67 7.58
N GLY A 167 -15.65 32.49 7.28
CA GLY A 167 -14.56 32.76 8.21
C GLY A 167 -14.05 34.19 8.23
N PHE A 168 -14.70 35.12 7.53
CA PHE A 168 -14.26 36.51 7.43
C PHE A 168 -14.94 37.38 8.49
N SER A 169 -14.15 38.07 9.30
CA SER A 169 -14.69 39.08 10.22
C SER A 169 -15.07 40.37 9.47
N GLN A 170 -15.75 41.30 10.16
CA GLN A 170 -16.15 42.60 9.61
C GLN A 170 -14.95 43.46 9.18
N SER A 171 -13.76 43.14 9.71
CA SER A 171 -12.48 43.75 9.29
C SER A 171 -11.88 43.13 8.01
N TRP A 172 -12.56 42.15 7.44
CA TRP A 172 -12.19 41.41 6.23
C TRP A 172 -10.93 40.54 6.34
N TRP A 173 -10.62 40.12 7.56
CA TRP A 173 -9.58 39.14 7.85
C TRP A 173 -10.17 37.73 8.02
N PRO A 174 -9.52 36.68 7.48
CA PRO A 174 -9.94 35.30 7.66
C PRO A 174 -9.48 34.77 9.03
N HIS A 175 -10.37 34.04 9.69
CA HIS A 175 -10.13 33.34 10.96
C HIS A 175 -10.31 31.82 10.85
N ILE A 176 -11.04 31.35 9.83
CA ILE A 176 -11.37 29.93 9.64
C ILE A 176 -10.65 29.38 8.40
N TRP A 177 -10.07 28.20 8.57
CA TRP A 177 -9.46 27.38 7.54
C TRP A 177 -10.37 26.19 7.24
N ARG A 178 -10.78 26.01 5.98
CA ARG A 178 -11.58 24.86 5.56
C ARG A 178 -10.72 23.90 4.78
N VAL A 179 -10.70 22.65 5.19
CA VAL A 179 -10.04 21.56 4.48
C VAL A 179 -11.09 20.64 3.88
N LYS A 180 -10.83 20.19 2.65
CA LYS A 180 -11.54 19.09 2.01
C LYS A 180 -10.72 17.84 2.27
N VAL A 181 -11.35 16.83 2.85
CA VAL A 181 -10.69 15.56 3.19
C VAL A 181 -11.42 14.39 2.54
N GLY A 182 -10.67 13.45 2.00
CA GLY A 182 -11.18 12.18 1.45
C GLY A 182 -10.74 11.02 2.33
N PRO A 183 -11.45 9.88 2.31
CA PRO A 183 -11.04 8.70 3.06
C PRO A 183 -9.66 8.24 2.59
N MET A 184 -8.79 7.89 3.54
CA MET A 184 -7.48 7.34 3.23
C MET A 184 -7.63 5.91 2.70
N ASN A 185 -6.93 5.59 1.62
CA ASN A 185 -6.78 4.21 1.16
C ASN A 185 -5.45 3.65 1.66
N ASP A 186 -5.40 2.34 1.90
CA ASP A 186 -4.16 1.65 2.23
C ASP A 186 -3.26 1.61 0.99
N THR A 187 -2.34 2.58 0.93
CA THR A 187 -1.33 2.69 -0.13
C THR A 187 0.03 2.84 0.52
N GLN A 188 1.06 2.46 -0.21
CA GLN A 188 2.44 2.55 0.25
C GLN A 188 2.83 3.96 0.76
N GLU A 189 2.16 5.00 0.27
CA GLU A 189 2.39 6.38 0.70
C GLU A 189 2.12 6.63 2.19
N PHE A 190 1.30 5.81 2.85
CA PHE A 190 0.90 6.04 4.25
C PHE A 190 1.38 4.94 5.20
N GLN A 191 2.38 4.15 4.79
CA GLN A 191 2.92 3.04 5.59
C GLN A 191 3.36 3.48 6.99
N ASP A 192 4.03 4.63 7.10
CA ASP A 192 4.51 5.20 8.36
C ASP A 192 3.37 5.37 9.41
N ILE A 193 2.16 5.67 8.96
CA ILE A 193 0.98 5.81 9.83
C ILE A 193 0.38 4.44 10.17
N MET A 194 0.34 3.52 9.20
CA MET A 194 -0.34 2.23 9.34
C MET A 194 0.49 1.17 10.09
N GLU A 195 1.82 1.19 9.95
CA GLU A 195 2.72 0.17 10.52
C GLU A 195 2.79 0.22 12.06
N THR A 196 2.36 1.34 12.66
CA THR A 196 2.35 1.49 14.12
C THR A 196 1.24 0.66 14.79
N ASP A 197 0.17 0.32 14.08
CA ASP A 197 -0.96 -0.45 14.61
C ASP A 197 -0.81 -1.92 14.18
N THR A 198 -0.39 -2.77 15.11
CA THR A 198 -0.04 -4.18 14.84
C THR A 198 -1.21 -4.94 14.21
N ASP A 199 -1.08 -5.24 12.91
CA ASP A 199 -1.57 -6.46 12.25
C ASP A 199 -3.09 -6.61 12.00
N VAL A 200 -3.90 -5.54 12.10
CA VAL A 200 -5.37 -5.65 11.88
C VAL A 200 -5.84 -5.07 10.53
N LEU A 201 -5.07 -4.17 9.90
CA LEU A 201 -5.49 -3.46 8.69
C LEU A 201 -4.71 -3.80 7.42
N SER A 202 -3.42 -4.12 7.50
CA SER A 202 -2.56 -4.26 6.33
C SER A 202 -2.21 -5.72 6.04
N THR A 203 -2.82 -6.34 5.02
CA THR A 203 -2.32 -7.59 4.43
C THR A 203 -1.06 -7.37 3.60
N TYR A 204 -0.75 -6.11 3.28
CA TYR A 204 0.34 -5.70 2.42
C TYR A 204 1.71 -6.26 2.84
N SER A 205 2.08 -6.14 4.12
CA SER A 205 3.38 -6.66 4.60
C SER A 205 3.48 -8.18 4.43
N SER A 206 2.40 -8.90 4.71
CA SER A 206 2.34 -10.35 4.46
C SER A 206 2.37 -10.68 2.96
N GLU A 207 1.78 -9.85 2.10
CA GLU A 207 1.81 -10.04 0.64
C GLU A 207 3.22 -9.79 0.05
N ILE A 208 3.97 -8.82 0.59
CA ILE A 208 5.39 -8.62 0.26
C ILE A 208 6.21 -9.82 0.73
N GLU A 209 6.08 -10.22 2.00
CA GLU A 209 6.85 -11.35 2.54
C GLU A 209 6.58 -12.64 1.74
N ILE A 210 5.30 -12.90 1.39
CA ILE A 210 4.93 -14.02 0.52
C ILE A 210 5.60 -13.89 -0.86
N SER A 211 5.60 -12.70 -1.45
CA SER A 211 6.22 -12.46 -2.76
C SER A 211 7.74 -12.68 -2.73
N ASP A 212 8.42 -12.19 -1.70
CA ASP A 212 9.86 -12.34 -1.53
C ASP A 212 10.24 -13.80 -1.28
N VAL A 213 9.49 -14.52 -0.45
CA VAL A 213 9.67 -15.96 -0.22
C VAL A 213 9.43 -16.75 -1.51
N ILE A 214 8.45 -16.37 -2.34
CA ILE A 214 8.21 -17.00 -3.65
C ILE A 214 9.40 -16.75 -4.59
N ILE A 215 9.94 -15.53 -4.63
CA ILE A 215 11.10 -15.20 -5.46
C ILE A 215 12.34 -15.98 -4.99
N GLU A 216 12.63 -15.99 -3.68
CA GLU A 216 13.77 -16.73 -3.13
C GLU A 216 13.62 -18.24 -3.40
N ALA A 217 12.43 -18.80 -3.20
CA ALA A 217 12.15 -20.20 -3.52
C ALA A 217 12.28 -20.48 -5.03
N ALA A 218 11.81 -19.58 -5.89
CA ALA A 218 11.96 -19.68 -7.33
C ALA A 218 13.43 -19.63 -7.76
N GLU A 219 14.26 -18.77 -7.15
CA GLU A 219 15.70 -18.69 -7.42
C GLU A 219 16.46 -19.92 -6.91
N GLN A 220 16.09 -20.46 -5.74
CA GLN A 220 16.67 -21.69 -5.20
C GLN A 220 16.36 -22.92 -6.05
N GLU A 221 15.15 -22.99 -6.60
CA GLU A 221 14.72 -24.06 -7.50
C GLU A 221 15.26 -23.87 -8.92
N ASN A 222 15.40 -22.62 -9.38
CA ASN A 222 15.89 -22.27 -10.70
C ASN A 222 17.35 -21.79 -10.67
N LYS A 223 18.24 -22.54 -10.00
CA LYS A 223 19.70 -22.29 -9.92
C LYS A 223 20.46 -22.38 -11.27
N GLY A 224 19.80 -22.10 -12.39
CA GLY A 224 20.38 -22.18 -13.74
C GLY A 224 20.79 -23.59 -14.16
N TYR A 225 20.43 -24.62 -13.40
CA TYR A 225 20.66 -26.01 -13.78
C TYR A 225 19.63 -26.40 -14.83
N LEU A 226 20.11 -26.92 -15.95
CA LEU A 226 19.28 -27.65 -16.89
C LEU A 226 18.70 -28.83 -16.12
N ASP A 227 17.37 -28.91 -16.05
CA ASP A 227 16.71 -30.06 -15.48
C ASP A 227 16.96 -31.25 -16.41
N THR A 228 17.96 -32.09 -16.11
CA THR A 228 18.34 -33.21 -16.97
C THR A 228 17.57 -34.50 -16.65
N SER A 229 16.62 -34.45 -15.71
CA SER A 229 15.87 -35.63 -15.23
C SER A 229 14.94 -36.22 -16.29
N HIS A 230 14.42 -35.37 -17.18
CA HIS A 230 13.57 -35.76 -18.31
C HIS A 230 14.36 -36.34 -19.51
N LEU A 231 15.69 -36.24 -19.50
CA LEU A 231 16.55 -36.75 -20.56
C LEU A 231 16.80 -38.25 -20.33
N PHE A 232 16.13 -39.07 -21.12
CA PHE A 232 16.32 -40.53 -21.12
C PHE A 232 17.82 -40.86 -21.25
N ASN A 233 18.40 -41.46 -20.20
CA ASN A 233 19.79 -41.93 -20.15
C ASN A 233 20.91 -40.85 -20.13
N TYR A 234 20.66 -39.64 -19.62
CA TYR A 234 21.69 -38.57 -19.53
C TYR A 234 22.99 -39.00 -18.83
N ASP A 235 22.92 -39.73 -17.71
CA ASP A 235 24.11 -40.23 -17.01
C ASP A 235 24.99 -41.19 -17.83
N SER A 236 24.47 -41.68 -18.96
CA SER A 236 25.19 -42.61 -19.86
C SER A 236 25.64 -41.97 -21.17
N ILE A 237 25.28 -40.71 -21.43
CA ILE A 237 25.60 -40.00 -22.68
C ILE A 237 26.09 -38.61 -22.30
N SER A 238 27.37 -38.31 -22.58
CA SER A 238 27.93 -36.95 -22.51
C SER A 238 27.80 -36.31 -23.89
N PRO A 239 26.70 -35.60 -24.22
CA PRO A 239 26.53 -34.99 -25.53
C PRO A 239 27.53 -33.85 -25.72
N ALA A 240 28.04 -33.72 -26.95
CA ALA A 240 28.84 -32.56 -27.31
C ALA A 240 28.00 -31.27 -27.20
N HIS A 241 28.65 -30.16 -26.84
CA HIS A 241 27.98 -28.88 -26.62
C HIS A 241 28.73 -27.72 -27.28
N GLY A 242 28.00 -26.67 -27.68
CA GLY A 242 28.57 -25.46 -28.26
C GLY A 242 27.53 -24.54 -28.88
N THR A 243 27.99 -23.47 -29.52
CA THR A 243 27.10 -22.46 -30.14
C THR A 243 26.70 -22.79 -31.58
N GLN A 244 27.31 -23.82 -32.19
CA GLN A 244 27.04 -24.26 -33.56
C GLN A 244 27.04 -25.79 -33.64
N PHE A 245 26.26 -26.35 -34.56
CA PHE A 245 26.22 -27.80 -34.77
C PHE A 245 27.54 -28.33 -35.35
N PRO A 246 27.94 -29.57 -35.02
CA PRO A 246 29.12 -30.22 -35.58
C PRO A 246 29.05 -30.31 -37.11
N ALA A 247 30.20 -30.16 -37.78
CA ALA A 247 30.29 -30.23 -39.24
C ALA A 247 30.04 -31.64 -39.80
N ASN A 248 30.36 -32.69 -39.03
CA ASN A 248 30.21 -34.09 -39.44
C ASN A 248 29.40 -34.90 -38.42
N PRO A 249 28.07 -34.69 -38.31
CA PRO A 249 27.24 -35.43 -37.36
C PRO A 249 26.77 -36.77 -37.92
N THR A 250 26.64 -37.75 -37.03
CA THR A 250 26.09 -39.08 -37.30
C THR A 250 24.59 -39.11 -36.98
N GLU A 251 23.82 -39.96 -37.65
CA GLU A 251 22.40 -40.12 -37.34
C GLU A 251 22.21 -40.65 -35.91
N GLY A 252 21.32 -40.00 -35.15
CA GLY A 252 21.08 -40.31 -33.75
C GLY A 252 21.96 -39.54 -32.76
N ASP A 253 22.93 -38.75 -33.22
CA ASP A 253 23.77 -37.92 -32.35
C ASP A 253 22.94 -36.85 -31.62
N PHE A 254 23.37 -36.56 -30.38
CA PHE A 254 22.80 -35.52 -29.53
C PHE A 254 23.77 -34.34 -29.41
N PHE A 255 23.24 -33.12 -29.47
CA PHE A 255 24.04 -31.90 -29.34
C PHE A 255 23.30 -30.82 -28.56
N VAL A 256 23.97 -30.20 -27.58
CA VAL A 256 23.42 -29.11 -26.76
C VAL A 256 23.87 -27.75 -27.30
N ARG A 257 22.90 -26.89 -27.59
CA ARG A 257 23.12 -25.51 -28.03
C ARG A 257 23.15 -24.57 -26.83
N THR A 258 24.32 -23.99 -26.56
CA THR A 258 24.56 -23.12 -25.39
C THR A 258 24.37 -21.63 -25.67
N ASP A 259 23.93 -21.28 -26.87
CA ASP A 259 23.60 -19.91 -27.29
C ASP A 259 22.15 -19.51 -26.96
N PHE A 260 21.33 -20.46 -26.50
CA PHE A 260 19.97 -20.21 -26.02
C PHE A 260 19.94 -20.15 -24.50
N THR A 261 19.09 -19.29 -23.94
CA THR A 261 18.73 -19.27 -22.51
C THR A 261 17.25 -19.61 -22.37
N PRO A 262 16.88 -20.82 -21.91
CA PRO A 262 17.76 -21.93 -21.48
C PRO A 262 18.45 -22.65 -22.65
N ASN A 263 19.55 -23.36 -22.37
CA ASN A 263 20.25 -24.18 -23.36
C ASN A 263 19.29 -25.26 -23.89
N ARG A 264 19.41 -25.63 -25.17
CA ARG A 264 18.46 -26.53 -25.84
C ARG A 264 19.13 -27.78 -26.38
N LEU A 265 18.48 -28.94 -26.25
CA LEU A 265 18.99 -30.21 -26.80
C LEU A 265 18.41 -30.51 -28.19
N TYR A 266 19.28 -30.96 -29.10
CA TYR A 266 18.90 -31.38 -30.44
C TYR A 266 19.35 -32.81 -30.71
N LYS A 267 18.53 -33.55 -31.46
CA LYS A 267 18.87 -34.88 -31.98
C LYS A 267 18.97 -34.85 -33.49
N ARG A 268 19.99 -35.49 -34.06
CA ARG A 268 20.15 -35.65 -35.50
C ARG A 268 19.17 -36.70 -36.02
N VAL A 269 18.19 -36.28 -36.82
CA VAL A 269 17.23 -37.15 -37.49
C VAL A 269 17.42 -37.00 -38.99
N GLY A 270 17.98 -38.02 -39.65
CA GLY A 270 18.44 -37.92 -41.02
C GLY A 270 19.41 -36.75 -41.25
N THR A 271 19.01 -35.78 -42.06
CA THR A 271 19.83 -34.58 -42.40
C THR A 271 19.52 -33.36 -41.52
N LEU A 272 18.54 -33.44 -40.63
CA LEU A 272 18.06 -32.30 -39.85
C LEU A 272 18.40 -32.47 -38.36
N TRP A 273 18.67 -31.35 -37.72
CA TRP A 273 18.71 -31.27 -36.26
C TRP A 273 17.31 -30.95 -35.77
N THR A 274 16.67 -31.93 -35.15
CA THR A 274 15.32 -31.77 -34.60
C THR A 274 15.45 -31.46 -33.13
N TYR A 275 14.81 -30.37 -32.70
CA TYR A 275 14.69 -30.04 -31.29
C TYR A 275 14.01 -31.19 -30.55
N THR A 276 14.65 -31.68 -29.49
CA THR A 276 14.05 -32.67 -28.58
C THR A 276 13.58 -31.88 -27.38
N ALA A 277 12.30 -32.01 -27.01
CA ALA A 277 11.71 -31.17 -25.97
C ALA A 277 12.51 -31.22 -24.66
N ASP A 278 12.83 -30.04 -24.12
CA ASP A 278 13.52 -29.83 -22.84
C ASP A 278 12.59 -30.10 -21.63
N PHE A 279 11.51 -30.86 -21.81
CA PHE A 279 10.57 -31.17 -20.73
C PHE A 279 9.95 -32.56 -20.90
N ASN A 280 9.85 -33.30 -19.80
CA ASN A 280 9.04 -34.51 -19.74
C ASN A 280 7.57 -34.07 -19.58
N PRO A 281 6.63 -34.56 -20.40
CA PRO A 281 5.19 -34.29 -20.26
C PRO A 281 4.60 -34.59 -18.87
N ASN A 282 5.34 -35.34 -18.06
CA ASN A 282 5.01 -35.71 -16.69
C ASN A 282 5.93 -35.06 -15.64
N ASP A 283 6.77 -34.09 -16.01
CA ASP A 283 7.66 -33.37 -15.07
C ASP A 283 7.10 -32.01 -14.65
N ASP A 284 7.46 -31.66 -13.43
CA ASP A 284 7.07 -30.43 -12.75
C ASP A 284 7.96 -29.27 -13.23
N THR A 285 7.33 -28.20 -13.74
CA THR A 285 8.05 -26.97 -14.10
C THR A 285 8.60 -26.31 -12.83
N TRP A 286 9.53 -25.35 -12.98
CA TRP A 286 9.95 -24.53 -11.83
C TRP A 286 8.74 -23.91 -11.11
N GLU A 287 7.69 -23.52 -11.86
CA GLU A 287 6.45 -23.02 -11.26
C GLU A 287 5.76 -24.06 -10.37
N SER A 288 5.73 -25.36 -10.70
CA SER A 288 5.08 -26.34 -9.81
C SER A 288 5.96 -26.81 -8.65
N ARG A 289 7.28 -26.63 -8.74
CA ARG A 289 8.19 -26.78 -7.59
C ARG A 289 8.06 -25.62 -6.60
N THR A 290 7.91 -24.39 -7.09
CA THR A 290 7.72 -23.19 -6.27
C THR A 290 6.29 -23.11 -5.70
N PHE A 291 5.26 -23.42 -6.50
CA PHE A 291 3.87 -23.40 -6.07
C PHE A 291 3.36 -24.82 -5.77
N SER A 292 3.54 -25.26 -4.53
CA SER A 292 3.05 -26.56 -4.02
C SER A 292 1.53 -26.76 -4.10
N GLN A 293 0.75 -25.73 -4.46
CA GLN A 293 -0.71 -25.71 -4.43
C GLN A 293 -1.40 -25.56 -5.80
N ARG A 294 -0.73 -25.84 -6.92
CA ARG A 294 -1.38 -25.74 -8.25
C ARG A 294 -2.56 -26.73 -8.43
N ARG A 295 -2.65 -27.77 -7.60
CA ARG A 295 -3.77 -28.73 -7.58
C ARG A 295 -4.40 -28.72 -6.21
N PHE A 296 -5.71 -28.96 -6.15
CA PHE A 296 -6.37 -29.35 -4.90
C PHE A 296 -5.65 -30.58 -4.32
N THR A 297 -4.80 -30.37 -3.33
CA THR A 297 -4.17 -31.46 -2.59
C THR A 297 -5.21 -31.98 -1.61
N ASN A 298 -6.03 -32.92 -2.08
CA ASN A 298 -6.87 -33.75 -1.22
C ASN A 298 -5.96 -34.69 -0.45
N ASN A 299 -5.24 -34.16 0.55
CA ASN A 299 -4.37 -34.92 1.41
C ASN A 299 -5.26 -35.85 2.26
N PRO A 300 -5.23 -37.18 2.08
CA PRO A 300 -6.01 -38.09 2.91
C PRO A 300 -5.29 -38.44 4.23
N ASP A 301 -4.06 -37.98 4.41
CA ASP A 301 -3.18 -38.41 5.48
C ASP A 301 -3.28 -37.56 6.75
N THR A 302 -2.86 -38.12 7.87
CA THR A 302 -2.88 -37.46 9.17
C THR A 302 -1.69 -36.50 9.29
N LEU A 303 -1.95 -35.23 9.58
CA LEU A 303 -0.94 -34.23 9.91
C LEU A 303 -0.55 -34.38 11.39
N SER A 304 0.70 -34.75 11.65
CA SER A 304 1.24 -34.75 13.01
C SER A 304 1.75 -33.36 13.38
N MET A 305 1.03 -32.68 14.27
CA MET A 305 1.49 -31.46 14.92
C MET A 305 2.00 -31.77 16.33
N PRO A 306 2.84 -30.92 16.94
CA PRO A 306 3.31 -31.14 18.30
C PRO A 306 2.13 -31.17 19.29
N GLY A 307 1.76 -32.38 19.73
CA GLY A 307 0.69 -32.60 20.72
C GLY A 307 -0.61 -33.17 20.18
N GLU A 308 -0.85 -33.22 18.86
CA GLU A 308 -2.04 -33.85 18.30
C GLU A 308 -1.87 -34.26 16.82
N ASP A 309 -2.39 -35.44 16.49
CA ASP A 309 -2.47 -35.96 15.13
C ASP A 309 -3.84 -35.61 14.55
N ILE A 310 -3.90 -34.67 13.60
CA ILE A 310 -5.15 -34.20 13.00
C ILE A 310 -5.31 -34.84 11.62
N LYS A 311 -6.44 -35.52 11.39
CA LYS A 311 -6.80 -35.99 10.04
C LYS A 311 -7.20 -34.78 9.19
N SER A 312 -6.44 -34.52 8.14
CA SER A 312 -6.69 -33.43 7.17
C SER A 312 -8.08 -33.53 6.52
N LYS A 313 -8.61 -34.75 6.35
CA LYS A 313 -9.95 -35.01 5.80
C LYS A 313 -10.89 -35.50 6.89
N GLN A 314 -11.62 -34.57 7.51
CA GLN A 314 -12.74 -34.90 8.40
C GLN A 314 -13.99 -34.08 8.08
N GLY A 315 -15.16 -34.66 8.31
CA GLY A 315 -16.42 -33.93 8.14
C GLY A 315 -16.57 -32.87 9.24
N LEU A 316 -17.26 -31.76 8.95
CA LEU A 316 -17.51 -30.69 9.93
C LEU A 316 -18.14 -31.21 11.24
N SER A 317 -18.97 -32.25 11.17
CA SER A 317 -19.56 -32.92 12.33
C SER A 317 -18.56 -33.65 13.23
N SER A 318 -17.35 -33.92 12.73
CA SER A 318 -16.26 -34.57 13.47
C SER A 318 -15.39 -33.53 14.20
N VAL A 319 -15.25 -32.34 13.62
CA VAL A 319 -14.51 -31.20 14.17
C VAL A 319 -15.29 -30.56 15.31
N ILE A 320 -16.57 -30.29 15.07
CA ILE A 320 -17.44 -29.57 15.99
C ILE A 320 -18.24 -30.60 16.77
N LYS A 321 -17.69 -31.03 17.91
CA LYS A 321 -18.43 -31.87 18.85
C LYS A 321 -19.48 -31.01 19.57
N PRO A 322 -20.74 -31.46 19.69
CA PRO A 322 -21.72 -30.77 20.50
C PRO A 322 -21.21 -30.66 21.95
N LYS A 323 -21.40 -29.48 22.54
CA LYS A 323 -21.05 -29.22 23.94
C LYS A 323 -21.83 -30.20 24.82
N SER A 324 -21.14 -30.91 25.71
CA SER A 324 -21.77 -31.80 26.67
C SER A 324 -22.53 -30.97 27.69
N ASP A 325 -23.82 -31.24 27.87
CA ASP A 325 -24.62 -30.71 28.97
C ASP A 325 -24.19 -31.43 30.26
N VAL A 326 -23.26 -30.83 30.99
CA VAL A 326 -23.04 -31.10 32.43
C VAL A 326 -22.94 -29.78 33.16
#